data_AF-A0AAD9L235-F1
#
_entry.id   AF-A0AAD9L235-F1
#
_cell.length_a   1.000
_cell.length_b   1.000
_cell.length_c   1.000
_cell.angle_alpha   90.00
_cell.angle_beta   90.00
_cell.angle_gamma   90.00
#
_symmetry.space_group_name_H-M   'P 1'
#
loop_
_entity.id
_entity.type
_entity.pdbx_description
1 polymer ?
#
loop_
_entity_poly.entity_id
_entity_poly.type
_entity_poly.pdbx_seq_one_letter_code
_entity_poly.pdbx_strand_id
1 'polypeptide(L)'
;MSRVTLPDGATVEHSTRPNTRRQQERQPTYGSRHAPSSRRHHVTSDRGQTPATQKTQLKTPEGITLTLSKSEIAKEQVDAIVNSTNRSLKLNTGAVSRTLLQNAGDNIQTECHQNAPNGIGFGEVVVTSGGRLNCQHIVHGACPRWDEGEGRSEQVYTIHC
;
A
#
# COMPACT_ATOMS: atom_id res chain seq x y z
N MET A 1 4.45 -2.58 -36.00
CA MET A 1 5.55 -3.55 -35.80
C MET A 1 6.83 -2.79 -36.07
N SER A 2 7.69 -2.63 -35.07
CA SER A 2 8.93 -1.86 -35.21
C SER A 2 10.10 -2.80 -34.92
N ARG A 3 11.05 -2.87 -35.85
CA ARG A 3 12.20 -3.78 -35.82
C ARG A 3 13.41 -3.01 -35.30
N VAL A 4 14.04 -3.49 -34.22
CA VAL A 4 15.25 -2.88 -33.65
C VAL A 4 16.38 -3.89 -33.75
N THR A 5 17.53 -3.45 -34.27
CA THR A 5 18.74 -4.26 -34.43
C THR A 5 19.72 -3.86 -33.35
N LEU A 6 20.21 -4.85 -32.58
CA LEU A 6 21.22 -4.66 -31.54
C LEU A 6 22.63 -4.76 -32.14
N PRO A 7 23.66 -4.16 -31.49
CA PRO A 7 25.01 -4.04 -32.05
C PRO A 7 25.70 -5.37 -32.40
N ASP A 8 25.25 -6.49 -31.84
CA ASP A 8 25.81 -7.82 -32.08
C ASP A 8 25.12 -8.58 -33.24
N GLY A 9 24.26 -7.90 -34.01
CA GLY A 9 23.58 -8.47 -35.18
C GLY A 9 22.32 -9.28 -34.87
N ALA A 10 21.97 -9.46 -33.60
CA ALA A 10 20.71 -10.10 -33.20
C ALA A 10 19.51 -9.17 -33.49
N THR A 11 18.43 -9.75 -34.04
CA THR A 11 17.18 -9.02 -34.30
C THR A 11 16.05 -9.56 -33.42
N VAL A 12 15.33 -8.66 -32.73
CA VAL A 12 14.18 -9.01 -31.88
C VAL A 12 12.92 -8.35 -32.43
N GLU A 13 11.85 -9.12 -32.59
CA GLU A 13 10.54 -8.62 -33.04
C GLU A 13 9.62 -8.31 -31.84
N HIS A 14 9.24 -7.04 -31.69
CA HIS A 14 8.20 -6.65 -30.72
C HIS A 14 6.81 -6.65 -31.37
N SER A 15 5.94 -7.55 -30.88
CA SER A 15 4.52 -7.58 -31.21
C SER A 15 3.71 -6.94 -30.08
N THR A 16 3.33 -5.67 -30.25
CA THR A 16 2.41 -4.98 -29.33
C THR A 16 0.98 -5.35 -29.71
N ARG A 17 0.31 -6.19 -28.90
CA ARG A 17 -1.14 -6.39 -29.03
C ARG A 17 -1.88 -5.22 -28.35
N PRO A 18 -2.83 -4.56 -29.02
CA PRO A 18 -3.67 -3.55 -28.39
C PRO A 18 -4.66 -4.22 -27.44
N ASN A 19 -4.69 -3.77 -26.18
CA ASN A 19 -5.63 -4.26 -25.18
C ASN A 19 -6.95 -3.48 -25.29
N THR A 20 -7.83 -3.88 -26.22
CA THR A 20 -9.20 -3.37 -26.33
C THR A 20 -10.12 -4.16 -25.40
N ARG A 21 -10.19 -3.79 -24.12
CA ARG A 21 -11.30 -4.21 -23.24
C ARG A 21 -12.22 -3.02 -23.00
N ARG A 22 -13.31 -3.02 -23.77
CA ARG A 22 -14.46 -2.09 -23.65
C ARG A 22 -14.90 -1.98 -22.19
N GLN A 23 -14.90 -0.76 -21.66
CA GLN A 23 -15.73 -0.37 -20.54
C GLN A 23 -17.19 -0.54 -20.95
N GLN A 24 -17.98 -1.28 -20.17
CA GLN A 24 -19.43 -1.26 -20.28
C GLN A 24 -19.94 -0.58 -19.01
N GLU A 25 -20.16 0.73 -19.11
CA GLU A 25 -20.86 1.54 -18.13
C GLU A 25 -22.31 1.06 -18.01
N ARG A 26 -22.75 0.75 -16.79
CA ARG A 26 -24.17 0.65 -16.46
C ARG A 26 -24.48 1.70 -15.41
N GLN A 27 -25.16 2.76 -15.83
CA GLN A 27 -25.77 3.76 -14.95
C GLN A 27 -26.96 3.13 -14.19
N PRO A 28 -27.15 3.42 -12.89
CA PRO A 28 -28.43 3.22 -12.23
C PRO A 28 -29.25 4.53 -12.23
N THR A 29 -30.47 4.42 -12.75
CA THR A 29 -31.51 5.47 -12.75
C THR A 29 -32.11 5.66 -11.36
N TYR A 30 -32.16 6.91 -10.89
CA TYR A 30 -32.78 7.29 -9.61
C TYR A 30 -34.30 7.45 -9.79
N GLY A 31 -35.08 6.56 -9.16
CA GLY A 31 -36.54 6.57 -9.21
C GLY A 31 -37.12 6.55 -7.80
N SER A 32 -37.67 7.71 -7.39
CA SER A 32 -38.33 7.97 -6.12
C SER A 32 -39.58 7.10 -5.91
N ARG A 33 -39.74 6.51 -4.71
CA ARG A 33 -41.05 6.10 -4.17
C ARG A 33 -41.00 5.95 -2.64
N HIS A 34 -42.01 6.53 -2.00
CA HIS A 34 -42.21 6.72 -0.57
C HIS A 34 -42.25 5.42 0.25
N ALA A 35 -41.74 5.45 1.48
CA ALA A 35 -41.88 4.39 2.49
C ALA A 35 -42.70 4.89 3.71
N PRO A 36 -43.64 4.11 4.26
CA PRO A 36 -44.41 4.50 5.43
C PRO A 36 -43.68 4.18 6.75
N SER A 37 -43.97 5.00 7.76
CA SER A 37 -43.56 4.87 9.16
C SER A 37 -44.14 3.61 9.80
N SER A 38 -43.30 2.81 10.49
CA SER A 38 -43.74 2.02 11.66
C SER A 38 -42.59 1.46 12.51
N ARG A 39 -42.69 1.79 13.80
CA ARG A 39 -42.32 1.03 15.02
C ARG A 39 -40.84 0.63 15.26
N ARG A 40 -40.31 1.27 16.31
CA ARG A 40 -39.12 0.89 17.08
C ARG A 40 -39.23 -0.56 17.57
N HIS A 41 -38.26 -1.38 17.19
CA HIS A 41 -37.81 -2.52 17.98
C HIS A 41 -36.37 -2.27 18.38
N HIS A 42 -36.13 -2.20 19.70
CA HIS A 42 -34.81 -2.14 20.28
C HIS A 42 -34.21 -3.54 20.16
N VAL A 43 -33.44 -3.78 19.10
CA VAL A 43 -32.59 -4.96 18.97
C VAL A 43 -31.27 -4.60 19.63
N THR A 44 -31.03 -5.14 20.83
CA THR A 44 -29.68 -5.22 21.38
C THR A 44 -28.90 -6.17 20.47
N SER A 45 -28.18 -5.62 19.49
CA SER A 45 -27.25 -6.43 18.70
C SER A 45 -26.11 -6.82 19.63
N ASP A 46 -26.19 -8.06 20.12
CA ASP A 46 -25.07 -8.76 20.71
C ASP A 46 -23.87 -8.55 19.79
N ARG A 47 -22.82 -7.97 20.37
CA ARG A 47 -21.64 -7.50 19.65
C ARG A 47 -20.92 -8.77 19.21
N GLY A 48 -21.27 -9.23 18.01
CA GLY A 48 -20.65 -10.38 17.37
C GLY A 48 -19.14 -10.29 17.54
N GLN A 49 -18.61 -11.22 18.34
CA GLN A 49 -17.18 -11.37 18.53
C GLN A 49 -16.57 -11.51 17.14
N THR A 50 -15.79 -10.52 16.73
CA THR A 50 -14.98 -10.64 15.54
C THR A 50 -14.07 -11.84 15.74
N PRO A 51 -13.97 -12.77 14.77
CA PRO A 51 -13.09 -13.92 14.91
C PRO A 51 -11.69 -13.44 15.25
N ALA A 52 -11.12 -13.94 16.35
CA ALA A 52 -9.78 -13.59 16.78
C ALA A 52 -8.82 -13.73 15.60
N THR A 53 -8.09 -12.67 15.29
CA THR A 53 -7.07 -12.66 14.22
C THR A 53 -6.13 -13.84 14.45
N GLN A 54 -6.11 -14.79 13.50
CA GLN A 54 -5.13 -15.86 13.52
C GLN A 54 -3.74 -15.22 13.41
N LYS A 55 -2.95 -15.34 14.49
CA LYS A 55 -1.56 -14.92 14.56
C LYS A 55 -0.69 -16.17 14.65
N THR A 56 0.27 -16.31 13.76
CA THR A 56 1.30 -17.37 13.81
C THR A 56 2.61 -16.73 14.27
N GLN A 57 3.32 -17.36 15.20
CA GLN A 57 4.56 -16.83 15.74
C GLN A 57 5.74 -17.76 15.50
N LEU A 58 6.89 -17.17 15.21
CA LEU A 58 8.20 -17.81 15.11
C LEU A 58 9.19 -17.04 15.96
N LYS A 59 10.18 -17.73 16.55
CA LYS A 59 11.28 -17.08 17.27
C LYS A 59 12.59 -17.30 16.54
N THR A 60 13.37 -16.25 16.37
CA THR A 60 14.74 -16.35 15.87
C THR A 60 15.68 -16.88 16.97
N PRO A 61 16.87 -17.40 16.64
CA PRO A 61 17.87 -17.82 17.64
C PRO A 61 18.29 -16.70 18.60
N GLU A 62 18.22 -15.45 18.15
CA GLU A 62 18.54 -14.25 18.93
C GLU A 62 17.39 -13.82 19.86
N GLY A 63 16.26 -14.54 19.84
CA GLY A 63 15.10 -14.28 20.70
C GLY A 63 14.08 -13.30 20.12
N ILE A 64 14.20 -12.90 18.85
CA ILE A 64 13.24 -12.00 18.19
C ILE A 64 11.98 -12.79 17.83
N THR A 65 10.81 -12.27 18.19
CA THR A 65 9.52 -12.90 17.85
C THR A 65 8.96 -12.30 16.55
N LEU A 66 8.87 -13.12 15.52
CA LEU A 66 8.20 -12.80 14.26
C LEU A 66 6.73 -13.22 14.35
N THR A 67 5.82 -12.30 14.06
CA THR A 67 4.37 -12.57 14.05
C THR A 67 3.79 -12.39 12.66
N LEU A 68 3.19 -13.43 12.11
CA LEU A 68 2.36 -13.36 10.91
C LEU A 68 0.92 -13.14 11.33
N SER A 69 0.30 -12.06 10.85
CA SER A 69 -1.09 -11.71 11.16
C SER A 69 -1.85 -11.29 9.91
N LYS A 70 -3.15 -11.60 9.87
CA LYS A 70 -4.06 -11.11 8.83
C LYS A 70 -4.95 -10.01 9.40
N SER A 71 -4.69 -8.78 8.98
CA SER A 71 -5.39 -7.60 9.48
C SER A 71 -5.29 -6.42 8.51
N GLU A 72 -5.98 -5.33 8.82
CA GLU A 72 -5.82 -4.06 8.13
C GLU A 72 -4.68 -3.28 8.76
N ILE A 73 -3.62 -2.99 7.99
CA ILE A 73 -2.40 -2.33 8.48
C ILE A 73 -2.67 -0.99 9.20
N ALA A 74 -3.69 -0.24 8.78
CA ALA A 74 -4.06 1.04 9.40
C ALA A 74 -4.77 0.90 10.76
N LYS A 75 -5.15 -0.32 11.16
CA LYS A 75 -5.78 -0.61 12.46
C LYS A 75 -4.82 -1.27 13.46
N GLU A 76 -3.58 -1.54 13.05
CA GLU A 76 -2.58 -2.14 13.92
C GLU A 76 -2.14 -1.17 15.03
N GLN A 77 -1.78 -1.76 16.17
CA GLN A 77 -1.23 -1.05 17.33
C GLN A 77 0.24 -1.45 17.44
N VAL A 78 1.12 -0.62 16.90
CA VAL A 78 2.56 -0.89 16.77
C VAL A 78 3.33 0.41 16.90
N ASP A 79 4.62 0.37 17.24
CA ASP A 79 5.41 1.59 17.34
C ASP A 79 5.64 2.26 15.97
N ALA A 80 5.86 1.45 14.94
CA ALA A 80 6.07 1.93 13.58
C ALA A 80 5.41 1.05 12.52
N ILE A 81 4.98 1.70 11.42
CA ILE A 81 4.48 1.04 10.21
C ILE A 81 5.47 1.28 9.08
N VAL A 82 5.79 0.24 8.31
CA VAL A 82 6.59 0.35 7.09
C VAL A 82 5.67 0.40 5.88
N ASN A 83 5.88 1.38 5.00
CA ASN A 83 5.12 1.58 3.78
C ASN A 83 6.07 1.59 2.57
N SER A 84 5.89 0.64 1.66
CA SER A 84 6.53 0.68 0.35
C SER A 84 5.73 1.58 -0.59
N THR A 85 6.39 2.61 -1.13
CA THR A 85 5.77 3.57 -2.03
C THR A 85 6.69 3.91 -3.20
N ASN A 86 6.29 4.88 -4.03
CA ASN A 86 7.09 5.36 -5.13
C ASN A 86 8.12 6.41 -4.68
N ARG A 87 9.15 6.64 -5.51
CA ARG A 87 10.21 7.63 -5.27
C ARG A 87 9.71 9.07 -5.06
N SER A 88 8.57 9.43 -5.63
CA SER A 88 7.99 10.78 -5.44
C SER A 88 7.19 10.93 -4.14
N LEU A 89 7.12 9.89 -3.30
CA LEU A 89 6.40 9.87 -2.02
C LEU A 89 4.93 10.32 -2.13
N LYS A 90 4.30 10.05 -3.29
CA LYS A 90 2.87 10.33 -3.51
C LYS A 90 2.02 9.22 -2.87
N LEU A 91 1.54 9.48 -1.66
CA LEU A 91 0.81 8.51 -0.83
C LEU A 91 -0.62 8.25 -1.34
N ASN A 92 -1.11 9.07 -2.27
CA ASN A 92 -2.37 8.82 -2.98
C ASN A 92 -2.26 7.75 -4.09
N THR A 93 -1.10 7.12 -4.26
CA THR A 93 -0.88 6.02 -5.21
C THR A 93 -0.62 4.70 -4.50
N GLY A 94 -1.09 3.58 -5.06
CA GLY A 94 -1.00 2.27 -4.40
C GLY A 94 -2.08 2.04 -3.35
N ALA A 95 -2.48 0.78 -3.14
CA ALA A 95 -3.56 0.46 -2.21
C ALA A 95 -3.18 0.74 -0.75
N VAL A 96 -2.01 0.26 -0.32
CA VAL A 96 -1.52 0.43 1.06
C VAL A 96 -1.30 1.90 1.39
N SER A 97 -0.57 2.65 0.54
CA SER A 97 -0.32 4.07 0.84
C SER A 97 -1.61 4.90 0.88
N ARG A 98 -2.60 4.61 0.01
CA ARG A 98 -3.91 5.27 0.08
C ARG A 98 -4.64 4.96 1.39
N THR A 99 -4.63 3.71 1.84
CA THR A 99 -5.23 3.32 3.11
C THR A 99 -4.55 4.04 4.29
N LEU A 100 -3.22 4.13 4.28
CA LEU A 100 -2.49 4.86 5.32
C LEU A 100 -2.82 6.36 5.27
N LEU A 101 -2.79 7.01 4.11
CA LEU A 101 -3.13 8.43 3.96
C LEU A 101 -4.54 8.74 4.47
N GLN A 102 -5.53 7.93 4.09
CA GLN A 102 -6.92 8.12 4.51
C GLN A 102 -7.10 8.03 6.03
N ASN A 103 -6.42 7.08 6.68
CA ASN A 103 -6.57 6.85 8.11
C ASN A 103 -5.67 7.76 8.95
N ALA A 104 -4.42 8.01 8.54
CA ALA A 104 -3.49 8.90 9.23
C ALA A 104 -3.91 10.38 9.10
N GLY A 105 -4.44 10.79 7.94
CA GLY A 105 -4.71 12.19 7.60
C GLY A 105 -3.64 12.80 6.69
N ASP A 106 -3.93 13.95 6.10
CA ASP A 106 -3.10 14.55 5.06
C ASP A 106 -1.74 15.06 5.57
N ASN A 107 -1.56 15.19 6.89
CA ASN A 107 -0.30 15.62 7.49
C ASN A 107 0.87 14.71 7.10
N ILE A 108 0.65 13.40 6.95
CA ILE A 108 1.74 12.48 6.57
C ILE A 108 2.23 12.75 5.13
N GLN A 109 1.37 13.26 4.23
CA GLN A 109 1.77 13.67 2.89
C GLN A 109 2.57 14.97 2.92
N THR A 110 2.16 15.92 3.78
CA THR A 110 2.88 17.17 4.01
C THR A 110 4.28 16.91 4.57
N GLU A 111 4.40 16.03 5.57
CA GLU A 111 5.68 15.65 6.18
C GLU A 111 6.59 14.96 5.15
N CYS A 112 6.06 14.07 4.29
CA CYS A 112 6.83 13.49 3.18
C CYS A 112 7.41 14.58 2.26
N HIS A 113 6.62 15.59 1.90
CA HIS A 113 7.07 16.67 1.02
C HIS A 113 8.07 17.61 1.69
N GLN A 114 7.93 17.85 3.00
CA GLN A 114 8.87 18.66 3.77
C GLN A 114 10.22 17.96 3.94
N ASN A 115 10.20 16.66 4.25
CA ASN A 115 11.41 15.89 4.53
C ASN A 115 12.16 15.49 3.25
N ALA A 116 11.45 15.31 2.14
CA ALA A 116 12.04 14.97 0.84
C ALA A 116 11.27 15.67 -0.31
N PRO A 117 11.48 16.98 -0.51
CA PRO A 117 10.75 17.77 -1.49
C PRO A 117 10.96 17.29 -2.93
N ASN A 118 12.10 16.67 -3.19
CA ASN A 118 12.47 16.11 -4.50
C ASN A 118 12.22 14.59 -4.61
N GLY A 119 11.60 13.99 -3.59
CA GLY A 119 11.47 12.53 -3.47
C GLY A 119 12.76 11.86 -2.98
N ILE A 120 12.80 10.54 -3.12
CA ILE A 120 13.89 9.66 -2.64
C ILE A 120 14.41 8.71 -3.73
N GLY A 121 15.64 8.27 -3.59
CA GLY A 121 16.25 7.18 -4.32
C GLY A 121 15.63 5.81 -3.99
N PHE A 122 15.98 4.79 -4.76
CA PHE A 122 15.61 3.41 -4.39
C PHE A 122 16.42 2.96 -3.19
N GLY A 123 15.76 2.37 -2.20
CA GLY A 123 16.32 1.89 -0.94
C GLY A 123 16.53 2.98 0.12
N GLU A 124 16.29 4.25 -0.22
CA GLU A 124 16.16 5.32 0.75
C GLU A 124 14.78 5.30 1.44
N VAL A 125 14.70 5.97 2.59
CA VAL A 125 13.48 6.08 3.39
C VAL A 125 13.23 7.50 3.88
N VAL A 126 11.96 7.84 4.09
CA VAL A 126 11.52 9.03 4.83
C VAL A 126 10.65 8.60 5.98
N VAL A 127 10.86 9.21 7.16
CA VAL A 127 10.04 8.97 8.33
C VAL A 127 9.05 10.13 8.51
N THR A 128 7.80 9.80 8.79
CA THR A 128 6.76 10.74 9.24
C THR A 128 6.23 10.33 10.61
N SER A 129 5.44 11.20 11.22
CA SER A 129 4.53 10.84 12.31
C SER A 129 3.50 9.80 11.84
N GLY A 130 2.87 9.11 12.79
CA GLY A 130 1.72 8.25 12.54
C GLY A 130 0.42 8.98 12.18
N GLY A 131 0.40 10.32 12.27
CA GLY A 131 -0.83 11.10 12.19
C GLY A 131 -1.88 10.61 13.20
N ARG A 132 -3.04 10.17 12.70
CA ARG A 132 -4.15 9.62 13.51
C ARG A 132 -4.09 8.09 13.68
N LEU A 133 -3.08 7.40 13.15
CA LEU A 133 -2.92 5.96 13.34
C LEU A 133 -2.48 5.62 14.77
N ASN A 134 -2.72 4.38 15.21
CA ASN A 134 -2.16 3.84 16.45
C ASN A 134 -0.69 3.41 16.26
N CYS A 135 0.14 4.32 15.75
CA CYS A 135 1.59 4.17 15.67
C CYS A 135 2.28 5.53 15.84
N GLN A 136 3.53 5.50 16.28
CA GLN A 136 4.31 6.72 16.48
C GLN A 136 4.88 7.23 15.15
N HIS A 137 5.34 6.29 14.31
CA HIS A 137 6.04 6.59 13.07
C HIS A 137 5.57 5.77 11.87
N ILE A 138 5.68 6.36 10.68
CA ILE A 138 5.58 5.63 9.41
C ILE A 138 6.91 5.78 8.67
N VAL A 139 7.50 4.66 8.27
CA VAL A 139 8.74 4.61 7.47
C VAL A 139 8.35 4.34 6.02
N HIS A 140 8.55 5.34 5.16
CA HIS A 140 8.21 5.31 3.75
C HIS A 140 9.46 4.99 2.92
N GLY A 141 9.51 3.80 2.31
CA GLY A 141 10.63 3.36 1.47
C GLY A 141 10.24 3.19 0.01
N ALA A 142 11.18 3.45 -0.90
CA ALA A 142 11.01 3.18 -2.32
C ALA A 142 11.80 1.94 -2.76
N CYS A 143 11.10 0.87 -3.17
CA CYS A 143 11.75 -0.34 -3.67
C CYS A 143 11.88 -0.29 -5.22
N PRO A 144 12.97 -0.84 -5.79
CA PRO A 144 13.07 -1.04 -7.23
C PRO A 144 11.96 -1.98 -7.72
N ARG A 145 11.66 -1.93 -9.02
CA ARG A 145 10.79 -2.94 -9.62
C ARG A 145 11.49 -4.29 -9.65
N TRP A 146 10.72 -5.35 -9.47
CA TRP A 146 11.18 -6.71 -9.70
C TRP A 146 11.67 -6.87 -11.13
N ASP A 147 12.87 -7.41 -11.30
CA ASP A 147 13.60 -7.55 -12.56
C ASP A 147 13.54 -8.99 -13.10
N GLU A 148 12.48 -9.73 -12.77
CA GLU A 148 12.32 -11.14 -13.16
C GLU A 148 13.42 -12.08 -12.61
N GLY A 149 14.20 -11.62 -11.62
CA GLY A 149 15.26 -12.40 -10.99
C GLY A 149 16.63 -12.23 -11.65
N GLU A 150 16.81 -11.21 -12.50
CA GLU A 150 18.12 -10.85 -13.07
C GLU A 150 19.12 -10.37 -11.99
N GLY A 151 18.66 -10.05 -10.78
CA GLY A 151 19.52 -9.74 -9.64
C GLY A 151 20.27 -8.42 -9.77
N ARG A 152 19.80 -7.51 -10.62
CA ARG A 152 20.37 -6.16 -10.80
C ARG A 152 19.85 -5.16 -9.78
N SER A 153 18.83 -5.52 -9.00
CA SER A 153 18.45 -4.78 -7.80
C SER A 153 19.53 -4.98 -6.73
N GLU A 154 20.48 -4.04 -6.66
CA GLU A 154 21.55 -4.02 -5.66
C GLU A 154 20.97 -4.09 -4.23
N GLN A 155 21.61 -4.90 -3.38
CA GLN A 155 21.11 -5.27 -2.06
C GLN A 155 21.60 -4.32 -0.97
N VAL A 156 20.62 -3.86 -0.17
CA VAL A 156 20.70 -3.36 1.22
C VAL A 156 21.26 -1.95 1.44
N TYR A 157 20.35 -1.03 1.79
CA TYR A 157 20.67 0.15 2.59
C TYR A 157 20.61 -0.24 4.06
N THR A 158 21.73 -0.08 4.76
CA THR A 158 21.75 -0.15 6.22
C THR A 158 21.10 1.12 6.78
N ILE A 159 19.93 0.97 7.39
CA ILE A 159 19.38 2.03 8.25
C ILE A 159 20.20 1.98 9.53
N HIS A 160 21.13 2.92 9.68
CA HIS A 160 21.79 3.15 10.95
C HIS A 160 20.78 3.89 11.86
N CYS A 161 20.29 3.17 12.88
CA CYS A 161 19.47 3.73 13.95
C CYS A 161 20.36 4.37 15.02
#